data_AF-A0A966UR67-F1
#
_entry.id   AF-A0A966UR67-F1
#
_cell.length_a   1.000
_cell.length_b   1.000
_cell.length_c   1.000
_cell.angle_alpha   90.00
_cell.angle_beta   90.00
_cell.angle_gamma   90.00
#
_symmetry.space_group_name_H-M   'P 1'
#
loop_
_entity.id
_entity.type
_entity.pdbx_description
1 polymer ?
#
loop_
_entity_poly.entity_id
_entity_poly.type
_entity_poly.pdbx_seq_one_letter_code
_entity_poly.pdbx_strand_id
1 'polypeptide(L)'
;NISTYPPSVPEYWYIYDGTIKVFPAPNQAFKLRVRYWKKPTELANSTDVPAVPSEFKEVLVAGAAYRCLQVKDNYDQAAILQNKYDELLQKLVVKYSVSQTGRALRMRINRDAVGKTNF
;
A
#
# COMPACT_ATOMS: atom_id res chain seq x y z
N ASN A 1 -16.21 -42.50 -18.10
CA ASN A 1 -15.20 -41.45 -17.90
C ASN A 1 -15.32 -40.88 -16.50
N ILE A 2 -14.60 -41.45 -15.54
CA ILE A 2 -14.50 -40.89 -14.19
C ILE A 2 -13.45 -39.79 -14.27
N SER A 3 -13.87 -38.53 -14.19
CA SER A 3 -12.92 -37.42 -14.06
C SER A 3 -12.14 -37.65 -12.77
N THR A 4 -10.81 -37.83 -12.87
CA THR A 4 -9.92 -38.00 -11.70
C THR A 4 -9.99 -36.81 -10.74
N TYR A 5 -10.58 -35.69 -11.18
CA TYR A 5 -10.85 -34.49 -10.40
C TYR A 5 -12.35 -34.16 -10.47
N PRO A 6 -13.16 -34.55 -9.47
CA PRO A 6 -14.54 -34.09 -9.38
C PRO A 6 -14.57 -32.58 -9.08
N PRO A 7 -15.67 -31.89 -9.42
CA PRO A 7 -15.84 -30.51 -9.00
C PRO A 7 -15.72 -30.38 -7.49
N SER A 8 -14.83 -29.53 -7.00
CA SER A 8 -14.50 -29.39 -5.57
C SER A 8 -14.17 -27.93 -5.21
N VAL A 9 -13.70 -27.70 -3.99
CA VAL A 9 -13.15 -26.39 -3.59
C VAL A 9 -11.85 -26.16 -4.37
N PRO A 10 -11.69 -25.04 -5.10
CA PRO A 10 -10.45 -24.80 -5.83
C PRO A 10 -9.26 -24.57 -4.90
N GLU A 11 -8.15 -25.25 -5.18
CA GLU A 11 -6.93 -25.19 -4.37
C GLU A 11 -5.86 -24.32 -5.02
N TYR A 12 -5.81 -24.33 -6.35
CA TYR A 12 -4.82 -23.62 -7.14
C TYR A 12 -5.49 -22.62 -8.06
N TRP A 13 -4.79 -21.52 -8.32
CA TRP A 13 -5.14 -20.58 -9.37
C TRP A 13 -3.92 -20.34 -10.25
N TYR A 14 -4.17 -20.11 -11.53
CA TYR A 14 -3.14 -19.77 -12.49
C TYR A 14 -3.72 -18.82 -13.54
N ILE A 15 -2.83 -18.10 -14.22
CA ILE A 15 -3.22 -17.21 -15.31
C ILE A 15 -2.93 -17.95 -16.61
N TYR A 16 -3.94 -18.07 -17.46
CA TYR A 16 -3.80 -18.58 -18.81
C TYR A 16 -4.54 -17.65 -19.75
N ASP A 17 -3.85 -17.16 -20.78
CA ASP A 17 -4.40 -16.22 -21.77
C ASP A 17 -5.06 -14.99 -21.13
N GLY A 18 -4.36 -14.36 -20.17
CA GLY A 18 -4.85 -13.17 -19.47
C GLY A 18 -6.05 -13.40 -18.54
N THR A 19 -6.57 -14.63 -18.45
CA THR A 19 -7.73 -14.97 -17.64
C THR A 19 -7.31 -15.81 -16.44
N ILE A 20 -7.89 -15.51 -15.27
CA ILE A 20 -7.67 -16.32 -14.07
C ILE A 20 -8.47 -17.62 -14.20
N LYS A 21 -7.76 -18.74 -14.10
CA LYS A 21 -8.34 -20.08 -14.01
C LYS A 21 -8.05 -20.67 -12.64
N VAL A 22 -8.95 -21.53 -12.20
CA VAL A 22 -8.87 -22.22 -10.91
C VAL A 22 -8.94 -23.72 -11.12
N PHE A 23 -8.30 -24.48 -10.24
CA PHE A 23 -8.27 -25.94 -10.30
C PHE A 23 -8.34 -26.53 -8.88
N PRO A 24 -9.13 -27.59 -8.64
CA PRO A 24 -10.11 -28.22 -9.53
C PRO A 24 -11.30 -27.31 -9.90
N ALA A 25 -12.17 -27.77 -10.80
CA ALA A 25 -13.36 -27.01 -11.20
C ALA A 25 -14.25 -26.73 -9.97
N PRO A 26 -14.70 -25.49 -9.76
CA PRO A 26 -15.46 -25.14 -8.56
C PRO A 26 -16.80 -25.86 -8.51
N ASN A 27 -17.13 -26.46 -7.37
CA ASN A 27 -18.46 -27.07 -7.15
C ASN A 27 -19.56 -26.03 -6.86
N GLN A 28 -19.20 -24.81 -6.46
CA GLN A 28 -20.09 -23.70 -6.09
C GLN A 28 -19.46 -22.35 -6.46
N ALA A 29 -20.20 -21.25 -6.33
CA ALA A 29 -19.67 -19.91 -6.55
C ALA A 29 -18.74 -19.46 -5.40
N PHE A 30 -17.43 -19.37 -5.66
CA PHE A 30 -16.43 -18.89 -4.70
C PHE A 30 -15.93 -17.47 -5.02
N LYS A 31 -15.55 -16.72 -3.99
CA LYS A 31 -14.90 -15.41 -4.12
C LYS A 31 -13.38 -15.56 -4.01
N LEU A 32 -12.66 -15.22 -5.08
CA LEU A 32 -11.20 -15.23 -5.10
C LEU A 32 -10.65 -13.83 -4.74
N ARG A 33 -9.66 -13.77 -3.85
CA ARG A 33 -8.90 -12.54 -3.54
C ARG A 33 -7.45 -12.73 -3.98
N VAL A 34 -7.05 -12.02 -5.04
CA VAL A 34 -5.67 -12.06 -5.55
C VAL A 34 -4.99 -10.72 -5.28
N ARG A 35 -3.75 -10.77 -4.79
CA ARG A 35 -2.88 -9.59 -4.76
C ARG A 35 -2.17 -9.50 -6.11
N TYR A 36 -2.38 -8.40 -6.81
CA TYR A 36 -1.75 -8.14 -8.10
C TYR A 36 -1.14 -6.74 -8.13
N TRP A 37 -0.16 -6.55 -9.01
CA TRP A 37 0.36 -5.23 -9.34
C TRP A 37 -0.32 -4.76 -10.63
N LYS A 38 -1.09 -3.67 -10.55
CA LYS A 38 -1.71 -3.05 -11.72
C LYS A 38 -0.67 -2.18 -12.43
N LYS A 39 -0.46 -2.41 -13.73
CA LYS A 39 0.29 -1.46 -14.56
C LYS A 39 -0.61 -0.24 -14.82
N PRO A 40 -0.16 0.99 -14.53
CA PRO A 40 -0.92 2.19 -14.89
C PRO A 40 -1.02 2.29 -16.41
N THR A 41 -2.19 2.69 -16.90
CA THR A 41 -2.41 3.03 -18.31
C THR A 41 -1.78 4.39 -18.62
N GLU A 42 -1.26 4.54 -19.84
CA GLU A 42 -0.74 5.83 -20.30
C GLU A 42 -1.87 6.86 -20.41
N LEU A 43 -1.56 8.09 -19.99
CA LEU A 43 -2.49 9.22 -20.11
C LEU A 43 -2.27 9.86 -21.48
N ALA A 44 -3.35 10.07 -22.23
CA ALA A 44 -3.28 10.63 -23.58
C ALA A 44 -3.65 12.11 -23.60
N ASN A 45 -4.64 12.50 -22.80
CA ASN A 45 -5.17 13.86 -22.76
C ASN A 45 -4.84 14.56 -21.44
N SER A 46 -4.78 15.89 -21.46
CA SER A 46 -4.52 16.71 -20.28
C SER A 46 -5.63 16.67 -19.23
N THR A 47 -6.82 16.20 -19.60
CA THR A 47 -7.99 16.03 -18.72
C THR A 47 -8.06 14.66 -18.07
N ASP A 48 -7.17 13.73 -18.43
CA ASP A 48 -7.23 12.37 -17.91
C ASP A 48 -6.86 12.33 -16.43
N VAL A 49 -7.68 11.63 -15.65
CA VAL A 49 -7.46 11.48 -14.21
C VAL A 49 -6.45 10.35 -13.97
N PRO A 50 -5.29 10.64 -13.36
CA PRO A 50 -4.33 9.60 -13.03
C PRO A 50 -4.91 8.62 -12.01
N ALA A 51 -4.52 7.35 -12.10
CA ALA A 51 -4.87 6.34 -11.10
C ALA A 51 -4.25 6.63 -9.72
N VAL A 52 -3.24 7.50 -9.68
CA VAL A 52 -2.59 7.95 -8.44
C VAL A 52 -3.46 9.05 -7.80
N PRO A 53 -3.80 8.94 -6.50
CA PRO A 53 -4.57 9.96 -5.80
C PRO A 53 -3.93 11.35 -5.83
N SER A 54 -4.77 12.39 -5.78
CA SER A 54 -4.35 13.80 -5.83
C SER A 54 -3.35 14.19 -4.73
N GLU A 55 -3.36 13.49 -3.59
CA GLU A 55 -2.46 13.75 -2.47
C GLU A 55 -0.97 13.55 -2.83
N PHE A 56 -0.68 12.68 -3.79
CA PHE A 56 0.70 12.43 -4.24
C PHE A 56 1.17 13.44 -5.30
N LYS A 57 0.29 14.30 -5.82
CA LYS A 57 0.59 15.20 -6.93
C LYS A 57 1.76 16.14 -6.62
N GLU A 58 1.76 16.75 -5.44
CA GLU A 58 2.81 17.69 -5.03
C GLU A 58 4.18 17.00 -4.94
N VAL A 59 4.22 15.74 -4.46
CA VAL A 59 5.47 14.97 -4.34
C VAL A 59 6.02 14.59 -5.70
N LEU A 60 5.14 14.21 -6.63
CA LEU A 60 5.53 13.92 -8.01
C LEU A 60 6.10 15.18 -8.70
N VAL A 61 5.46 16.33 -8.50
CA VAL A 61 5.92 17.61 -9.07
C VAL A 61 7.27 18.02 -8.47
N ALA A 62 7.45 17.93 -7.15
CA ALA A 62 8.71 18.24 -6.48
C ALA A 62 9.85 17.32 -6.95
N GLY A 63 9.59 16.02 -7.07
CA GLY A 63 10.57 15.05 -7.57
C GLY A 63 10.93 15.27 -9.04
N ALA A 64 9.96 15.60 -9.89
CA ALA A 64 10.19 15.94 -11.28
C ALA A 64 11.02 17.22 -11.41
N ALA A 65 10.68 18.27 -10.66
CA ALA A 65 11.41 19.53 -10.65
C ALA A 65 12.86 19.37 -10.17
N TYR A 66 13.09 18.57 -9.12
CA TYR A 66 14.43 18.18 -8.67
C TYR A 66 15.25 17.56 -9.81
N ARG A 67 14.71 16.55 -10.50
CA ARG A 67 15.39 15.89 -11.63
C ARG A 67 15.69 16.87 -12.77
N CYS A 68 14.74 17.76 -13.09
CA CYS A 68 14.94 18.81 -14.09
C CYS A 68 16.08 19.77 -13.73
N LEU A 69 16.24 20.12 -12.45
CA LEU A 69 17.33 21.00 -12.01
C LEU A 69 18.70 20.31 -11.99
N GLN A 70 18.74 19.01 -11.67
CA GLN A 70 19.97 18.23 -11.79
C GLN A 70 20.49 18.19 -13.23
N VAL A 71 19.59 18.01 -14.20
CA VAL A 71 19.94 18.01 -15.63
C VAL A 71 20.41 19.39 -16.10
N LYS A 72 20.01 20.47 -15.40
CA LYS A 72 20.42 21.85 -15.69
C LYS A 72 21.67 22.28 -14.92
N ASP A 73 22.38 21.37 -14.26
CA ASP A 73 23.56 21.62 -13.43
C ASP A 73 23.36 22.68 -12.33
N ASN A 74 22.11 22.89 -11.88
CA ASN A 74 21.80 23.81 -10.78
C ASN A 74 21.64 23.04 -9.46
N TYR A 75 22.78 22.67 -8.89
CA TYR A 75 22.84 21.77 -7.72
C TYR A 75 22.34 22.42 -6.42
N ASP A 76 22.53 23.72 -6.22
CA ASP A 76 22.05 24.42 -5.02
C ASP A 76 20.53 24.40 -4.94
N GLN A 77 19.85 24.74 -6.04
CA GLN A 77 18.38 24.70 -6.10
C GLN A 77 17.86 23.25 -6.10
N ALA A 78 18.60 22.32 -6.70
CA ALA A 78 18.26 20.90 -6.64
C ALA A 78 18.28 20.37 -5.19
N ALA A 79 19.26 20.76 -4.37
CA ALA A 79 19.34 20.34 -2.97
C ALA A 79 18.12 20.82 -2.15
N ILE A 80 17.66 22.05 -2.39
CA ILE A 80 16.44 22.59 -1.74
C ILE A 80 15.20 21.77 -2.13
N LEU A 81 15.04 21.45 -3.42
CA LEU A 81 13.92 20.64 -3.90
C LEU A 81 13.99 19.19 -3.42
N GLN A 82 15.20 18.64 -3.26
CA GLN A 82 15.40 17.32 -2.69
C GLN A 82 14.91 17.29 -1.23
N ASN A 83 15.30 18.26 -0.41
CA ASN A 83 14.82 18.36 0.97
C ASN A 83 13.29 18.47 1.03
N LYS A 84 12.69 19.32 0.17
CA LYS A 84 11.22 19.44 0.07
C LYS A 84 10.56 18.12 -0.34
N TYR A 85 11.16 17.39 -1.29
CA TYR A 85 10.66 16.09 -1.73
C TYR A 85 10.68 15.07 -0.58
N ASP A 86 11.77 14.98 0.16
CA ASP A 86 11.94 14.05 1.28
C ASP A 86 10.96 14.35 2.43
N GLU A 87 10.76 15.63 2.76
CA GLU A 87 9.76 16.04 3.76
C GLU A 87 8.34 15.61 3.38
N LEU A 88 7.96 15.82 2.11
CA LEU A 88 6.63 15.44 1.64
C LEU A 88 6.46 13.93 1.61
N LEU A 89 7.50 13.19 1.21
CA LEU A 89 7.51 11.73 1.24
C LEU A 89 7.32 11.23 2.68
N GLN A 90 8.05 11.79 3.65
CA GLN A 90 7.90 11.43 5.05
C GLN A 90 6.48 11.70 5.57
N LYS A 91 5.88 12.85 5.23
CA LYS A 91 4.50 13.19 5.59
C LYS A 91 3.50 12.17 5.03
N LEU A 92 3.67 11.75 3.78
CA LEU A 92 2.82 10.72 3.17
C LEU A 92 3.02 9.35 3.81
N VAL A 93 4.27 8.95 4.07
CA VAL A 93 4.57 7.69 4.76
C VAL A 93 3.91 7.67 6.12
N VAL A 94 4.03 8.73 6.91
CA VAL A 94 3.37 8.82 8.23
C VAL A 94 1.85 8.70 8.09
N LYS A 95 1.25 9.41 7.12
CA LYS A 95 -0.21 9.41 6.89
C LYS A 95 -0.75 8.04 6.48
N TYR A 96 -0.04 7.32 5.61
CA TYR A 96 -0.49 6.02 5.07
C TYR A 96 0.08 4.82 5.85
N SER A 97 1.10 5.02 6.67
CA SER A 97 1.58 3.99 7.60
C SER A 97 0.54 3.77 8.69
N VAL A 98 0.42 2.53 9.16
CA VAL A 98 -0.47 2.18 10.27
C VAL A 98 -0.12 3.07 11.46
N SER A 99 -1.09 3.83 11.96
CA SER A 99 -0.86 4.72 13.11
C SER A 99 -0.27 3.91 14.27
N GLN A 100 0.94 4.26 14.72
CA GLN A 100 1.51 3.68 15.95
C GLN A 100 0.73 4.11 17.21
N THR A 101 -0.18 5.07 17.07
CA THR A 101 -1.04 5.58 18.14
C THR A 101 -2.26 4.68 18.34
N GLY A 102 -2.04 3.51 18.94
CA GLY A 102 -3.13 2.54 19.15
C GLY A 102 -2.98 1.62 20.35
N ARG A 103 -1.95 1.78 21.19
CA ARG A 103 -1.91 1.07 22.47
C ARG A 103 -2.37 2.02 23.57
N ALA A 104 -3.61 1.83 24.02
CA ALA A 104 -4.04 2.39 25.29
C ALA A 104 -2.99 2.00 26.34
N LEU A 105 -2.38 2.99 27.01
CA LEU A 105 -1.57 2.76 28.19
C LEU A 105 -2.49 2.12 29.24
N ARG A 106 -2.51 0.79 29.31
CA ARG A 106 -3.12 0.09 30.44
C ARG A 106 -2.23 0.38 31.64
N MET A 107 -2.59 1.40 32.41
CA MET A 107 -1.94 1.70 33.67
C MET A 107 -2.15 0.49 34.58
N ARG A 108 -1.08 -0.26 34.84
CA ARG A 108 -1.12 -1.43 35.71
C ARG A 108 -1.19 -0.93 37.15
N ILE A 109 -2.40 -0.80 37.68
CA ILE A 109 -2.58 -0.61 39.12
C ILE A 109 -2.17 -1.91 39.80
N ASN A 110 -1.02 -1.93 40.48
CA ASN A 110 -0.65 -3.04 41.37
C ASN A 110 -1.61 -2.99 42.57
N ARG A 111 -2.67 -3.81 42.50
CA ARG A 111 -3.68 -3.93 43.57
C ARG A 111 -3.07 -4.44 44.90
N ASP A 112 -1.90 -5.05 44.84
CA ASP A 112 -1.23 -5.70 45.97
C ASP A 112 -0.52 -4.75 46.94
N ALA A 113 -0.44 -3.45 46.62
CA ALA A 113 0.16 -2.44 47.50
C ALA A 113 -0.83 -1.77 48.48
N VAL A 114 -2.14 -2.04 48.35
CA VAL A 114 -3.19 -1.32 49.08
C VAL A 114 -3.67 -2.05 50.35
N GLY A 115 -3.13 -3.23 50.66
CA GLY A 115 -3.71 -4.13 51.67
C GLY A 115 -2.82 -4.61 52.82
N LYS A 116 -1.71 -3.94 53.16
CA LYS A 116 -0.97 -4.28 54.41
C LYS A 116 -1.40 -3.34 55.53
N THR A 117 -2.56 -3.63 56.10
CA THR A 117 -2.95 -3.11 57.42
C THR A 117 -2.01 -3.66 58.47
N ASN A 118 -1.40 -2.75 59.22
CA ASN A 118 -0.65 -3.05 60.43
C ASN A 118 -1.56 -3.79 61.43
N PHE A 119 -1.10 -4.95 61.89
CA PHE A 119 -1.46 -5.57 63.17
C PHE A 119 -0.15 -6.05 63.80
#